data_AF-A0A6P4FEG9-F1
#
_entry.id   AF-A0A6P4FEG9-F1
#
_cell.length_a   1.000
_cell.length_b   1.000
_cell.length_c   1.000
_cell.angle_alpha   90.00
_cell.angle_beta   90.00
_cell.angle_gamma   90.00
#
_symmetry.space_group_name_H-M   'P 1'
#
loop_
_entity.id
_entity.type
_entity.pdbx_description
1 polymer ?
#
loop_
_entity_poly.entity_id
_entity_poly.type
_entity_poly.pdbx_seq_one_letter_code
_entity_poly.pdbx_strand_id
1 'polypeptide(L)'
;MFWLTSLCLLLLPALLLKSVMATGFAEEQVLHHEVDPDPSRVKYIWNPFPGFCGENASMMRCAGVCPETCAFKSLKCPSFCGVDCICNPGYVFNESLQLCILKSDCSQVIKQEVVETHRVFQ
;
A
#
# COMPACT_ATOMS: atom_id res chain seq x y z
N MET A 1 -8.30 -67.02 -8.66
CA MET A 1 -9.19 -65.86 -8.41
C MET A 1 -8.46 -64.69 -7.72
N PHE A 2 -7.15 -64.49 -7.92
CA PHE A 2 -6.37 -63.45 -7.23
C PHE A 2 -5.50 -62.59 -8.17
N TRP A 3 -5.63 -62.75 -9.48
CA TRP A 3 -4.79 -62.04 -10.46
C TRP A 3 -5.50 -60.93 -11.24
N LEU A 4 -6.84 -60.87 -11.16
CA LEU A 4 -7.63 -59.78 -11.75
C LEU A 4 -7.77 -58.56 -10.81
N THR A 5 -7.62 -58.75 -9.50
CA THR A 5 -7.76 -57.67 -8.51
C THR A 5 -6.52 -56.76 -8.45
N SER A 6 -5.33 -57.29 -8.77
CA SER A 6 -4.06 -56.55 -8.67
C SER A 6 -3.85 -55.56 -9.81
N LEU A 7 -4.32 -55.83 -11.03
CA LEU A 7 -4.23 -54.88 -12.15
C LEU A 7 -5.19 -53.69 -11.99
N CYS A 8 -6.30 -53.86 -11.27
CA CYS A 8 -7.31 -52.81 -11.09
C CYS A 8 -6.86 -51.72 -10.09
N LEU A 9 -6.04 -52.09 -9.11
CA LEU A 9 -5.52 -51.19 -8.06
C LEU A 9 -4.45 -50.20 -8.56
N LEU A 10 -3.86 -50.44 -9.73
CA LEU A 10 -2.86 -49.53 -10.33
C LEU A 10 -3.45 -48.52 -11.32
N LEU A 11 -4.74 -48.64 -11.69
CA LEU A 11 -5.42 -47.71 -12.59
C LEU A 11 -6.10 -46.54 -11.85
N LEU A 12 -6.35 -46.69 -10.55
CA LEU A 12 -6.97 -45.66 -9.70
C LEU A 12 -6.11 -44.41 -9.45
N PRO A 13 -4.76 -44.49 -9.27
CA PRO A 13 -3.95 -43.30 -9.04
C PRO A 13 -3.81 -42.42 -10.29
N ALA A 14 -3.81 -43.04 -11.48
CA ALA A 14 -3.64 -42.32 -12.74
C ALA A 14 -4.87 -41.47 -13.13
N LEU A 15 -6.07 -41.86 -12.67
CA LEU A 15 -7.30 -41.09 -12.89
C LEU A 15 -7.45 -39.91 -11.91
N LEU A 16 -6.82 -39.98 -10.73
CA LEU A 16 -6.89 -38.92 -9.71
C LEU A 16 -5.83 -37.83 -9.86
N LEU A 17 -4.79 -38.03 -10.67
CA LEU A 17 -3.75 -37.02 -10.96
C LEU A 17 -4.14 -36.00 -12.04
N LYS A 18 -5.30 -36.14 -12.69
CA LYS A 18 -5.73 -35.27 -13.81
C LYS A 18 -6.53 -34.04 -13.38
N SER A 19 -6.86 -33.85 -12.11
CA SER A 19 -7.84 -32.86 -11.66
C SER A 19 -7.28 -31.63 -10.93
N VAL A 20 -5.96 -31.43 -10.86
CA VAL A 20 -5.38 -30.23 -10.23
C VAL A 20 -4.43 -29.51 -11.18
N MET A 21 -4.97 -28.89 -12.23
CA MET A 21 -4.29 -27.82 -12.99
C MET A 21 -5.37 -26.99 -13.71
N ALA A 22 -6.13 -26.22 -12.95
CA ALA A 22 -6.91 -25.11 -13.50
C ALA A 22 -6.93 -23.95 -12.50
N THR A 23 -5.75 -23.50 -12.06
CA THR A 23 -5.61 -22.11 -11.66
C THR A 23 -5.53 -21.31 -12.96
N GLY A 24 -6.69 -20.99 -13.54
CA GLY A 24 -6.76 -19.91 -14.50
C GLY A 24 -6.30 -18.66 -13.76
N PHE A 25 -5.04 -18.27 -13.96
CA PHE A 25 -4.65 -16.88 -13.76
C PHE A 25 -5.56 -16.10 -14.70
N ALA A 26 -6.50 -15.35 -14.14
CA ALA A 26 -7.23 -14.37 -14.93
C ALA A 26 -6.18 -13.54 -15.65
N GLU A 27 -6.27 -13.50 -16.98
CA GLU A 27 -5.38 -12.75 -17.85
C GLU A 27 -5.33 -11.31 -17.32
N GLU A 28 -4.19 -10.94 -16.75
CA GLU A 28 -3.97 -9.64 -16.14
C GLU A 28 -3.98 -8.62 -17.28
N GLN A 29 -5.14 -7.99 -17.53
CA GLN A 29 -5.26 -6.97 -18.56
C GLN A 29 -4.41 -5.77 -18.15
N VAL A 30 -3.22 -5.66 -18.72
CA VAL A 30 -2.36 -4.48 -18.60
C VAL A 30 -3.03 -3.34 -19.37
N LEU A 31 -3.62 -2.39 -18.64
CA LEU A 31 -4.29 -1.22 -19.21
C LEU A 31 -3.23 -0.21 -19.68
N HIS A 32 -2.95 -0.21 -20.99
CA HIS A 32 -2.09 0.79 -21.62
C HIS A 32 -2.82 2.13 -21.70
N HIS A 33 -2.30 3.15 -21.00
CA HIS A 33 -2.74 4.52 -21.13
C HIS A 33 -1.77 5.27 -22.05
N GLU A 34 -2.29 6.01 -23.03
CA GLU A 34 -1.45 6.85 -23.93
C GLU A 34 -0.79 8.02 -23.17
N VAL A 35 -1.39 8.43 -22.05
CA VAL A 35 -0.92 9.53 -21.19
C VAL A 35 -0.87 9.05 -19.75
N ASP A 36 0.14 9.48 -18.99
CA ASP A 36 0.22 9.22 -17.55
C ASP A 36 -1.03 9.81 -16.85
N PRO A 37 -1.87 8.98 -16.22
CA PRO A 37 -3.07 9.45 -15.54
C PRO A 37 -2.76 10.28 -14.27
N ASP A 38 -1.54 10.25 -13.75
CA ASP A 38 -1.10 11.04 -12.59
C ASP A 38 0.32 11.59 -12.81
N PRO A 39 0.48 12.61 -13.68
CA PRO A 39 1.80 13.19 -13.97
C PRO A 39 2.42 13.88 -12.75
N SER A 40 1.61 14.22 -11.74
CA SER A 40 2.07 14.78 -10.46
C SER A 40 2.71 13.76 -9.53
N ARG A 41 2.60 12.46 -9.82
CA ARG A 41 3.12 11.37 -9.00
C ARG A 41 4.57 11.56 -8.57
N VAL A 42 5.40 12.07 -9.49
CA VAL A 42 6.83 12.30 -9.28
C VAL A 42 7.16 13.34 -8.20
N LYS A 43 6.18 14.15 -7.78
CA LYS A 43 6.33 15.13 -6.69
C LYS A 43 6.21 14.48 -5.31
N TYR A 44 5.59 13.31 -5.22
CA TYR A 44 5.29 12.68 -3.94
C TYR A 44 6.49 11.93 -3.37
N ILE A 45 6.50 11.81 -2.05
CA ILE A 45 7.55 11.13 -1.31
C ILE A 45 7.29 9.62 -1.36
N TRP A 46 8.26 8.88 -1.88
CA TRP A 46 8.24 7.43 -1.94
C TRP A 46 9.04 6.83 -0.78
N ASN A 47 8.40 5.95 0.00
CA ASN A 47 9.00 5.18 1.09
C ASN A 47 9.97 5.97 2.02
N PRO A 48 9.48 6.97 2.78
CA PRO A 48 10.33 7.80 3.65
C PRO A 48 10.84 7.07 4.91
N PHE A 49 10.34 5.86 5.19
CA PHE A 49 10.66 5.11 6.41
C PHE A 49 11.67 4.00 6.11
N PRO A 50 12.93 4.08 6.57
CA PRO A 50 13.94 3.06 6.29
C PRO A 50 13.69 1.80 7.12
N GLY A 51 12.99 0.83 6.53
CA GLY A 51 12.78 -0.52 7.06
C GLY A 51 11.57 -0.66 7.98
N PHE A 52 11.47 0.17 9.02
CA PHE A 52 10.33 0.22 9.94
C PHE A 52 9.81 1.64 10.10
N CYS A 53 8.59 1.79 10.60
CA CYS A 53 8.03 3.11 10.90
C CYS A 53 8.92 3.82 11.91
N GLY A 54 9.40 5.01 11.57
CA GLY A 54 10.28 5.81 12.43
C GLY A 54 9.60 6.21 13.74
N GLU A 55 10.32 6.98 14.56
CA GLU A 55 9.77 7.47 15.83
C GLU A 55 8.43 8.18 15.62
N ASN A 56 7.50 7.93 16.54
CA ASN A 56 6.16 8.49 16.56
C ASN A 56 5.27 8.13 15.35
N ALA A 57 5.60 7.04 14.66
CA ALA A 57 4.75 6.42 13.65
C ALA A 57 4.44 4.96 14.02
N SER A 58 3.34 4.44 13.52
CA SER A 58 2.93 3.04 13.67
C SER A 58 2.70 2.38 12.32
N MET A 59 2.98 1.08 12.25
CA MET A 59 2.73 0.27 11.06
C MET A 59 1.23 0.17 10.79
N MET A 60 0.81 0.48 9.57
CA MET A 60 -0.56 0.35 9.11
C MET A 60 -0.55 -0.12 7.66
N ARG A 61 -1.30 -1.19 7.36
CA ARG A 61 -1.32 -1.80 6.01
C ARG A 61 -1.72 -0.86 4.86
N CYS A 62 -2.33 0.28 5.17
CA CYS A 62 -2.76 1.28 4.21
C CYS A 62 -2.93 2.61 4.96
N ALA A 63 -1.84 3.38 5.11
CA ALA A 63 -1.86 4.64 5.87
C ALA A 63 -2.41 5.85 5.09
N GLY A 64 -2.92 5.64 3.87
CA GLY A 64 -3.37 6.72 2.99
C GLY A 64 -2.20 7.48 2.35
N VAL A 65 -2.52 8.49 1.53
CA VAL A 65 -1.53 9.31 0.80
C VAL A 65 -1.47 10.78 1.25
N CYS A 66 -2.38 11.20 2.15
CA CYS A 66 -2.51 12.58 2.63
C CYS A 66 -2.31 12.66 4.14
N PRO A 67 -1.08 12.54 4.65
CA PRO A 67 -0.81 12.79 6.06
C PRO A 67 -1.13 14.26 6.40
N GLU A 68 -1.51 14.53 7.66
CA GLU A 68 -1.50 15.90 8.17
C GLU A 68 -0.03 16.35 8.29
N THR A 69 0.29 17.55 7.78
CA THR A 69 1.63 18.14 7.87
C THR A 69 1.58 19.44 8.65
N CYS A 70 2.74 20.02 8.99
CA CYS A 70 2.76 21.34 9.65
C CYS A 70 2.09 22.43 8.81
N ALA A 71 2.20 22.35 7.48
CA ALA A 71 1.68 23.36 6.57
C ALA A 71 0.24 23.10 6.14
N PHE A 72 -0.18 21.83 6.02
CA PHE A 72 -1.46 21.49 5.40
C PHE A 72 -2.23 20.41 6.14
N LYS A 73 -3.55 20.57 6.15
CA LYS A 73 -4.52 19.56 6.57
C LYS A 73 -5.55 19.36 5.47
N SER A 74 -5.64 18.14 4.95
CA SER A 74 -6.61 17.76 3.91
C SER A 74 -8.01 17.57 4.49
N LEU A 75 -9.03 18.12 3.83
CA LEU A 75 -10.45 17.85 4.12
C LEU A 75 -10.91 16.52 3.51
N LYS A 76 -10.39 16.20 2.33
CA LYS A 76 -10.65 14.98 1.58
C LYS A 76 -9.32 14.36 1.19
N CYS A 77 -9.24 13.04 1.27
CA CYS A 77 -8.12 12.29 0.72
C CYS A 77 -8.67 11.15 -0.15
N PRO A 78 -8.12 10.94 -1.36
CA PRO A 78 -8.45 9.76 -2.14
C PRO A 78 -8.06 8.48 -1.39
N SER A 79 -8.82 7.41 -1.64
CA SER A 79 -8.64 6.09 -1.00
C SER A 79 -7.45 5.29 -1.54
N PHE A 80 -6.33 5.96 -1.81
CA PHE A 80 -5.09 5.30 -2.22
C PHE A 80 -4.29 4.87 -1.00
N CYS A 81 -3.74 3.67 -1.04
CA CYS A 81 -2.74 3.25 -0.05
C CYS A 81 -1.40 3.88 -0.44
N GLY A 82 -0.89 4.73 0.45
CA GLY A 82 0.46 5.24 0.34
C GLY A 82 1.44 4.31 1.04
N VAL A 83 2.27 4.89 1.89
CA VAL A 83 3.27 4.16 2.69
C VAL A 83 2.61 3.35 3.81
N ASP A 84 3.31 2.33 4.32
CA ASP A 84 2.78 1.45 5.37
C ASP A 84 2.92 1.99 6.80
N CYS A 85 3.04 3.31 6.94
CA CYS A 85 3.29 3.96 8.22
C CYS A 85 2.41 5.21 8.37
N ILE A 86 1.77 5.32 9.53
CA ILE A 86 0.93 6.47 9.89
C ILE A 86 1.51 7.17 11.12
N CYS A 87 1.53 8.50 11.14
CA CYS A 87 1.91 9.23 12.35
C CYS A 87 0.93 8.94 13.48
N ASN A 88 1.46 8.77 14.70
CA ASN A 88 0.67 8.54 15.90
C ASN A 88 -0.23 9.76 16.22
N PRO A 89 -1.31 9.59 16.99
CA PRO A 89 -2.17 10.71 17.38
C PRO A 89 -1.39 11.86 18.04
N GLY A 90 -1.61 13.09 17.57
CA GLY A 90 -0.89 14.28 18.03
C GLY A 90 0.39 14.61 17.25
N TYR A 91 0.81 13.73 16.34
CA TYR A 91 1.97 13.91 15.48
C TYR A 91 1.56 14.22 14.03
N VAL A 92 2.39 15.00 13.34
CA VAL A 92 2.22 15.38 11.94
C VAL A 92 3.47 15.03 11.14
N PHE A 93 3.32 14.73 9.86
CA PHE A 93 4.45 14.40 9.01
C PHE A 93 5.20 15.67 8.60
N ASN A 94 6.51 15.71 8.87
CA ASN A 94 7.38 16.76 8.40
C ASN A 94 8.04 16.33 7.09
N GLU A 95 7.67 16.99 5.98
CA GLU A 95 8.14 16.64 4.64
C GLU A 95 9.66 16.82 4.47
N SER A 96 10.26 17.78 5.18
CA SER A 96 11.71 18.06 5.09
C SER A 96 12.54 17.07 5.90
N LEU A 97 12.07 16.69 7.08
CA LEU A 97 12.75 15.72 7.95
C LEU A 97 12.42 14.26 7.61
N GLN A 98 11.33 14.05 6.87
CA GLN A 98 10.77 12.72 6.56
C GLN A 98 10.42 11.90 7.81
N LEU A 99 9.93 12.58 8.86
CA LEU A 99 9.60 11.97 10.15
C LEU A 99 8.31 12.56 10.74
N CYS A 100 7.69 11.82 11.65
CA CYS A 100 6.54 12.30 12.42
C CYS A 100 7.01 13.09 13.65
N ILE A 101 6.62 14.36 13.73
CA ILE A 101 6.96 15.26 14.83
C ILE A 101 5.71 15.70 15.59
N LEU A 102 5.86 16.14 16.84
CA LEU A 102 4.72 16.69 17.57
C LEU A 102 4.18 17.90 16.83
N LYS A 103 2.86 18.06 16.79
CA LYS A 103 2.24 19.23 16.16
C LYS A 103 2.70 20.56 16.78
N SER A 104 3.07 20.56 18.06
CA SER A 104 3.63 21.72 18.76
C SER A 104 5.02 22.12 18.29
N ASP A 105 5.76 21.19 17.68
CA ASP A 105 7.15 21.39 17.26
C ASP A 105 7.23 21.98 15.85
N CYS A 106 6.08 22.14 15.19
CA CYS A 106 5.99 22.92 13.96
C CYS A 106 6.46 24.36 14.21
N SER A 107 7.16 24.93 13.22
CA SER A 107 7.60 26.33 13.28
C SER A 107 6.41 27.26 13.52
N GLN A 108 6.52 28.14 14.51
CA GLN A 108 5.49 29.12 14.87
C GLN A 108 5.17 30.10 13.73
N VAL A 109 6.06 30.21 12.74
CA VAL A 109 5.87 31.05 11.54
C VAL A 109 4.92 30.37 10.55
N ILE A 110 4.84 29.04 10.56
CA ILE A 110 3.98 28.27 9.66
C ILE A 110 2.59 28.16 10.30
N LYS A 111 1.59 28.76 9.65
CA LYS A 111 0.19 28.51 9.98
C LYS A 111 -0.31 27.35 9.13
N GLN A 112 -0.84 26.31 9.77
CA GLN A 112 -1.42 25.19 9.06
C GLN A 112 -2.68 25.64 8.30
N GLU A 113 -2.70 25.42 7.00
CA GLU A 113 -3.84 25.68 6.12
C GLU A 113 -4.71 24.43 5.98
N VAL A 114 -6.03 24.62 5.99
CA VAL A 114 -6.98 23.55 5.71
C VAL A 114 -7.33 23.62 4.23
N VAL A 115 -6.96 22.60 3.47
CA VAL A 115 -7.11 22.54 2.02
C VAL A 115 -7.98 21.35 1.61
N GLU A 116 -8.51 21.35 0.39
CA GLU A 116 -9.37 20.23 -0.05
C GLU A 116 -8.60 18.90 -0.07
N THR A 117 -7.43 18.86 -0.71
CA THR A 117 -6.55 17.69 -0.74
C THR A 117 -5.09 18.12 -0.84
N HIS A 118 -4.24 17.60 0.04
CA HIS A 118 -2.78 17.70 0.02
C HIS A 118 -2.18 16.30 0.05
N ARG A 119 -1.84 15.77 -1.12
CA ARG A 119 -1.19 14.47 -1.25
C ARG A 119 0.32 14.63 -1.10
N VAL A 120 0.89 13.84 -0.20
CA VAL A 120 2.33 13.85 0.11
C VAL A 120 2.99 12.55 -0.32
N PHE A 121 2.30 11.42 -0.13
CA PHE A 121 2.84 10.12 -0.48
C PHE A 121 2.34 9.65 -1.84
N GLN A 122 3.20 8.87 -2.50
CA GLN A 122 2.88 8.18 -3.73
C GLN A 122 1.87 7.06 -3.47
#